data_AF-A0A257UN92-F1
#
_entry.id   AF-A0A257UN92-F1
#
_cell.length_a   1.000
_cell.length_b   1.000
_cell.length_c   1.000
_cell.angle_alpha   90.00
_cell.angle_beta   90.00
_cell.angle_gamma   90.00
#
_symmetry.space_group_name_H-M   'P 1'
#
loop_
_entity.id
_entity.type
_entity.pdbx_description
1 polymer ?
#
loop_
_entity_poly.entity_id
_entity_poly.type
_entity_poly.pdbx_seq_one_letter_code
_entity_poly.pdbx_strand_id
1 'polypeptide(L)' 'DVETALTHLRNAINLNPECRLQARQDEEFDPLMDSDDFHALIEAPTTPPPAAAAPAKKSARKTGR' A
#
# COMPACT_ATOMS: atom_id res chain seq x y z
N ASP A 1 -19.23 6.41 5.35
CA ASP A 1 -19.04 4.99 5.74
C ASP A 1 -17.60 4.73 6.13
N VAL A 2 -17.39 4.28 7.37
CA VAL A 2 -16.06 3.99 7.94
C VAL A 2 -15.37 2.84 7.19
N GLU A 3 -16.10 1.75 6.90
CA GLU A 3 -15.56 0.58 6.18
C GLU A 3 -15.07 0.92 4.77
N THR A 4 -15.81 1.78 4.06
CA THR A 4 -15.42 2.26 2.73
C THR A 4 -14.13 3.07 2.80
N ALA A 5 -14.02 4.01 3.76
CA ALA A 5 -12.84 4.84 3.93
C ALA A 5 -11.58 4.01 4.25
N LEU A 6 -11.69 3.00 5.13
CA LEU A 6 -10.60 2.08 5.45
C LEU A 6 -10.17 1.26 4.22
N THR A 7 -11.13 0.81 3.41
CA THR A 7 -10.84 0.08 2.16
C THR A 7 -10.11 0.96 1.15
N HIS A 8 -10.54 2.22 0.99
CA HIS A 8 -9.88 3.20 0.14
C HIS A 8 -8.47 3.51 0.63
N LEU A 9 -8.29 3.72 1.94
CA LEU A 9 -6.99 3.96 2.56
C LEU A 9 -6.04 2.78 2.33
N ARG A 10 -6.50 1.54 2.52
CA ARG A 10 -5.72 0.33 2.27
C ARG A 10 -5.24 0.25 0.81
N ASN A 11 -6.09 0.57 -0.15
CA ASN A 11 -5.69 0.63 -1.57
C ASN A 11 -4.69 1.75 -1.82
N ALA A 12 -4.91 2.94 -1.26
CA ALA A 12 -4.01 4.07 -1.38
C ALA A 12 -2.62 3.74 -0.81
N ILE A 13 -2.54 3.12 0.36
CA ILE A 13 -1.29 2.70 1.00
C ILE A 13 -0.56 1.64 0.16
N ASN A 14 -1.28 0.68 -0.43
CA ASN A 14 -0.68 -0.32 -1.31
C ASN A 14 -0.06 0.29 -2.57
N LEU A 15 -0.66 1.36 -3.11
CA LEU A 15 -0.15 2.07 -4.28
C LEU A 15 0.96 3.05 -3.92
N ASN A 16 0.78 3.77 -2.81
CA ASN A 16 1.72 4.75 -2.28
C ASN A 16 1.84 4.60 -0.76
N PRO A 17 2.95 4.03 -0.25
CA PRO A 17 3.13 3.86 1.19
C PRO A 17 3.19 5.20 1.96
N GLU A 18 3.46 6.32 1.30
CA GLU A 18 3.43 7.65 1.93
C GLU A 18 2.03 8.09 2.33
N CYS A 19 0.97 7.51 1.74
CA CYS A 19 -0.41 7.78 2.14
C CYS A 19 -0.67 7.48 3.63
N ARG A 20 0.15 6.62 4.27
CA ARG A 20 0.10 6.43 5.73
C ARG A 20 0.47 7.67 6.52
N LEU A 21 1.56 8.32 6.13
CA LEU A 21 2.06 9.49 6.84
C LEU A 21 1.10 10.66 6.64
N GLN A 22 0.49 10.74 5.46
CA GLN A 22 -0.61 11.67 5.20
C GLN A 22 -1.82 11.36 6.08
N ALA A 23 -2.34 10.12 6.06
CA ALA A 23 -3.50 9.75 6.86
C ALA A 23 -3.31 9.96 8.38
N ARG A 24 -2.06 9.88 8.88
CA ARG A 24 -1.75 10.19 10.29
C ARG A 24 -1.82 11.68 10.64
N GLN A 25 -1.73 12.57 9.66
CA GLN A 25 -1.69 14.02 9.86
C GLN A 25 -2.96 14.70 9.35
N ASP A 26 -3.87 13.93 8.76
CA ASP A 26 -5.01 14.43 8.02
C ASP A 26 -6.27 14.32 8.89
N GLU A 27 -6.89 15.47 9.14
CA GLU A 27 -8.07 15.62 9.99
C GLU A 27 -9.30 14.91 9.42
N GLU A 28 -9.32 14.57 8.12
CA GLU A 28 -10.39 13.76 7.53
C GLU A 28 -10.41 12.33 8.08
N PHE A 29 -9.27 11.86 8.61
CA PHE A 29 -9.13 10.53 9.22
C PHE A 29 -9.20 10.57 10.76
N ASP A 30 -9.38 11.73 11.37
CA ASP A 30 -9.58 11.87 12.83
C ASP A 30 -10.68 10.94 13.38
N PRO A 31 -11.88 10.84 12.76
CA PRO A 31 -12.91 9.89 13.22
C PRO A 31 -12.55 8.41 12.99
N LEU A 32 -11.54 8.12 12.16
CA LEU A 32 -11.03 6.78 11.90
C LEU A 32 -9.87 6.43 12.84
N MET A 33 -9.23 7.41 13.49
CA MET A 33 -8.14 7.17 14.43
C MET A 33 -8.57 6.37 15.66
N ASP A 34 -9.84 6.41 16.05
CA ASP A 34 -10.36 5.58 17.15
C ASP A 34 -10.54 4.09 16.73
N SER A 35 -10.41 3.78 15.43
CA SER A 35 -10.60 2.43 14.90
C SER A 35 -9.31 1.62 14.91
N ASP A 36 -9.37 0.42 15.51
CA ASP A 36 -8.24 -0.52 15.54
C ASP A 36 -7.77 -0.92 14.13
N ASP A 37 -8.71 -1.04 13.18
CA ASP A 37 -8.42 -1.30 11.75
C ASP A 37 -7.60 -0.19 11.10
N PHE A 38 -7.85 1.08 11.44
CA PHE A 38 -7.08 2.20 10.93
C PHE A 38 -5.65 2.15 11.47
N HIS A 39 -5.51 1.93 12.79
CA HIS A 39 -4.23 1.73 13.45
C HIS A 39 -3.43 0.60 12.82
N ALA A 40 -4.05 -0.55 12.59
CA ALA A 40 -3.43 -1.67 11.88
C ALA A 40 -2.96 -1.24 10.47
N LEU A 41 -3.77 -0.44 9.75
CA LEU A 41 -3.42 0.07 8.43
C LEU A 41 -2.28 1.09 8.44
N ILE A 42 -2.09 1.93 9.46
CA ILE A 42 -1.01 2.93 9.53
C ILE A 42 0.25 2.43 10.26
N GLU A 43 0.14 1.42 11.14
CA GLU A 43 1.24 0.88 11.96
C GLU A 43 1.87 -0.42 11.41
N ALA A 44 1.11 -1.30 10.74
CA ALA A 44 1.65 -2.56 10.21
C ALA A 44 2.97 -2.35 9.45
N PRO A 45 4.08 -3.04 9.69
CA PRO A 45 5.29 -2.85 8.89
C PRO A 45 4.93 -3.01 7.42
N THR A 46 5.38 -2.10 6.55
CA THR A 46 5.25 -2.23 5.09
C THR A 46 5.96 -3.52 4.72
N THR A 47 5.24 -4.64 4.80
CA THR A 47 5.66 -5.87 4.20
C THR A 47 5.51 -5.53 2.73
N PRO A 48 6.62 -5.29 2.01
CA PRO A 48 6.50 -5.06 0.57
C PRO A 48 5.67 -6.24 0.06
N PRO A 49 4.64 -6.00 -0.77
CA PRO A 49 3.90 -7.11 -1.36
C PRO A 49 4.94 -8.09 -1.87
N PRO A 50 4.90 -9.38 -1.47
CA PRO A 50 5.89 -10.35 -1.90
C PRO A 50 5.91 -10.23 -3.41
N ALA A 51 7.04 -9.74 -3.96
CA ALA A 51 7.14 -9.32 -5.34
C ALA A 51 6.46 -10.36 -6.23
N ALA A 52 5.21 -10.09 -6.60
CA ALA A 52 4.39 -11.05 -7.30
C ALA A 52 4.93 -11.03 -8.72
N ALA A 53 5.90 -11.92 -8.94
CA ALA A 53 6.44 -12.34 -10.21
C ALA A 53 6.70 -11.19 -11.19
N ALA A 54 7.85 -10.53 -11.04
CA ALA A 54 8.56 -10.16 -12.27
C ALA A 54 8.84 -11.49 -13.01
N PRO A 55 8.32 -11.73 -14.23
CA PRO A 55 8.81 -12.84 -15.02
C PRO A 55 10.24 -12.50 -15.44
N ALA A 56 11.20 -12.86 -14.60
CA ALA A 56 12.61 -12.87 -14.93
C ALA A 56 12.87 -13.98 -15.95
N LYS A 57 12.47 -13.80 -17.22
CA LYS A 57 12.92 -14.67 -18.32
C LYS A 57 13.21 -13.90 -19.60
N LYS A 58 14.50 -13.55 -19.69
CA LYS A 58 15.38 -13.64 -20.87
C LYS A 58 15.26 -12.55 -21.93
N SER A 59 16.15 -11.56 -21.78
CA SER A 59 16.80 -10.89 -22.90
C SER A 59 17.35 -11.94 -23.89
N ALA A 60 16.66 -12.12 -25.01
CA ALA A 60 17.25 -12.74 -26.19
C ALA A 60 18.08 -11.67 -26.92
N ARG A 61 19.34 -11.51 -26.52
CA ARG A 61 20.39 -10.95 -27.39
C ARG A 61 21.44 -12.02 -27.63
N LYS A 62 21.42 -12.62 -28.82
CA LYS A 62 22.66 -12.98 -29.54
C LYS A 62 22.42 -13.22 -31.03
N THR A 63 23.07 -12.35 -31.79
CA THR A 63 23.51 -12.40 -33.18
C THR A 63 24.36 -13.64 -33.51
N GLY A 64 24.30 -14.12 -34.76
CA GLY A 64 25.26 -15.06 -35.37
C GLY A 64 24.66 -15.74 -36.60
N ARG A 65 24.83 -15.15 -37.79
CA ARG A 65 25.84 -15.43 -38.85
C ARG A 65 25.40 -16.53 -39.80
#